data_AF-A0A2Z5EH67-F1
#
_entry.id   AF-A0A2Z5EH67-F1
#
_cell.length_a   1.000
_cell.length_b   1.000
_cell.length_c   1.000
_cell.angle_alpha   90.00
_cell.angle_beta   90.00
_cell.angle_gamma   90.00
#
_symmetry.space_group_name_H-M   'P 1'
#
loop_
_entity.id
_entity.type
_entity.pdbx_description
1 polymer ?
#
loop_
_entity_poly.entity_id
_entity_poly.type
_entity_poly.pdbx_seq_one_letter_code
_entity_poly.pdbx_strand_id
1 'polypeptide(L)'
;MIPLTLQIAAEADKAFVTRLRTDSGQLQDEMDSLLLADDEGGTVFAGHRGLISIDGFNGEELAGDVLLVEPEMGRAERLLRSQSAHNTLLVTERCDQLCVMCSQPPKKTHVDRFDHFKDACLLAEADSVIGISGGEPTLYKAELLDLVETVLTRRPDLTFHILTNAQHFGHEDIAKLRAPLYDRVAWGIPLYSSVPAVHDFIVGKQGAFQRLHASLGALLQAGARIELRTVLMSSNLADLPALSQYVAARLRFIETWSVMQLENIGFAKNRWSELFVDHSRQFDPIGKAVDHALLHGIDIRLFNFPRCSVPASYRALAPASISDWKRKYQPACAPCSERDLCSGFFEWHPDDEAGTKVTPL
;
A
#
# COMPACT_ATOMS: atom_id res chain seq x y z
N MET A 1 2.04 -13.73 13.04
CA MET A 1 1.39 -12.78 12.12
C MET A 1 0.79 -11.67 12.97
N ILE A 2 0.96 -10.40 12.57
CA ILE A 2 0.44 -9.27 13.37
C ILE A 2 -1.08 -9.22 13.21
N PRO A 3 -1.87 -9.27 14.30
CA PRO A 3 -3.32 -9.27 14.24
C PRO A 3 -3.83 -7.87 13.90
N LEU A 4 -4.57 -7.76 12.79
CA LEU A 4 -5.21 -6.52 12.33
C LEU A 4 -6.69 -6.44 12.76
N THR A 5 -7.27 -7.56 13.17
CA THR A 5 -8.62 -7.62 13.75
C THR A 5 -8.49 -8.14 15.18
N LEU A 6 -9.17 -7.46 16.09
CA LEU A 6 -9.20 -7.76 17.51
C LEU A 6 -10.60 -8.27 17.89
N GLN A 7 -10.67 -9.23 18.80
CA GLN A 7 -11.92 -9.65 19.43
C GLN A 7 -12.22 -8.69 20.57
N ILE A 8 -13.43 -8.13 20.60
CA ILE A 8 -13.80 -7.09 21.57
C ILE A 8 -15.23 -7.27 22.10
N ALA A 9 -15.50 -6.68 23.26
CA ALA A 9 -16.85 -6.28 23.67
C ALA A 9 -16.88 -4.77 23.92
N ALA A 10 -17.95 -4.09 23.52
CA ALA A 10 -18.09 -2.65 23.71
C ALA A 10 -19.52 -2.29 24.11
N GLU A 11 -19.67 -1.24 24.93
CA GLU A 11 -20.99 -0.75 25.37
C GLU A 11 -21.74 0.04 24.29
N ALA A 12 -21.04 0.54 23.28
CA ALA A 12 -21.63 1.32 22.21
C ALA A 12 -22.54 0.48 21.30
N ASP A 13 -23.63 1.08 20.81
CA ASP A 13 -24.56 0.39 19.89
C ASP A 13 -24.17 0.51 18.41
N LYS A 14 -23.27 1.42 18.06
CA LYS A 14 -22.90 1.73 16.66
C LYS A 14 -21.39 1.66 16.49
N ALA A 15 -20.96 1.39 15.26
CA ALA A 15 -19.55 1.46 14.91
C ALA A 15 -19.00 2.88 15.12
N PHE A 16 -17.77 2.96 15.60
CA PHE A 16 -17.07 4.21 15.86
C PHE A 16 -15.57 4.04 15.75
N VAL A 17 -14.86 5.15 15.57
CA VAL A 17 -13.40 5.19 15.61
C VAL A 17 -12.92 5.70 16.96
N THR A 18 -11.86 5.10 17.48
CA THR A 18 -11.20 5.54 18.71
C THR A 18 -9.69 5.34 18.63
N ARG A 19 -8.93 6.18 19.32
CA ARG A 19 -7.50 5.98 19.54
C ARG A 19 -7.23 5.52 20.97
N LEU A 20 -6.50 4.43 21.11
CA LEU A 20 -6.17 3.85 22.41
C LEU A 20 -4.99 4.60 23.04
N ARG A 21 -5.09 4.90 24.33
CA ARG A 21 -4.07 5.64 25.09
C ARG A 21 -3.84 4.94 26.43
N THR A 22 -2.57 4.78 26.81
CA THR A 22 -2.17 4.18 28.10
C THR A 22 -1.70 5.22 29.11
N ASP A 23 -1.45 6.46 28.67
CA ASP A 23 -1.12 7.56 29.55
C ASP A 23 -2.34 8.01 30.35
N SER A 24 -2.19 8.06 31.67
CA SER A 24 -3.23 8.52 32.62
C SER A 24 -3.49 10.03 32.57
N GLY A 25 -2.90 10.73 31.60
CA GLY A 25 -3.16 12.14 31.31
C GLY A 25 -4.52 12.31 30.63
N GLN A 26 -5.14 13.48 30.82
CA GLN A 26 -6.44 13.81 30.24
C GLN A 26 -6.50 13.46 28.73
N LEU A 27 -7.68 13.05 28.27
CA LEU A 27 -8.00 12.84 26.85
C LEU A 27 -7.42 14.00 26.02
N GLN A 28 -6.60 13.68 25.04
CA GLN A 28 -6.04 14.67 24.12
C GLN A 28 -7.04 14.98 23.00
N ASP A 29 -7.90 14.02 22.68
CA ASP A 29 -9.00 14.12 21.73
C ASP A 29 -10.28 13.48 22.32
N GLU A 30 -11.46 13.94 21.90
CA GLU A 30 -12.74 13.37 22.34
C GLU A 30 -12.95 11.92 21.87
N MET A 31 -12.24 11.52 20.81
CA MET A 31 -12.22 10.16 20.28
C MET A 31 -11.08 9.31 20.87
N ASP A 32 -10.38 9.77 21.91
CA ASP A 32 -9.45 8.91 22.65
C ASP A 32 -10.21 7.96 23.60
N SER A 33 -9.63 6.79 23.84
CA SER A 33 -10.05 5.87 24.91
C SER A 33 -8.85 5.52 25.79
N LEU A 34 -8.98 5.78 27.09
CA LEU A 34 -7.92 5.62 28.08
C LEU A 34 -7.94 4.23 28.69
N LEU A 35 -6.76 3.65 28.91
CA LEU A 35 -6.59 2.39 29.60
C LEU A 35 -7.14 2.51 31.04
N LEU A 36 -8.10 1.64 31.39
CA LEU A 36 -8.68 1.53 32.73
C LEU A 36 -8.15 0.34 33.51
N ALA A 37 -8.00 -0.80 32.83
CA ALA A 37 -7.54 -2.04 33.43
C ALA A 37 -6.76 -2.87 32.42
N ASP A 38 -5.79 -3.62 32.91
CA ASP A 38 -4.94 -4.51 32.12
C ASP A 38 -4.64 -5.75 32.96
N ASP A 39 -4.93 -6.94 32.42
CA ASP A 39 -4.69 -8.23 33.08
C ASP A 39 -4.21 -9.30 32.10
N GLU A 40 -3.98 -10.53 32.57
CA GLU A 40 -3.49 -11.63 31.70
C GLU A 40 -4.51 -12.06 30.62
N GLY A 41 -5.79 -11.74 30.79
CA GLY A 41 -6.88 -12.09 29.88
C GLY A 41 -7.16 -11.00 28.83
N GLY A 42 -6.83 -9.74 29.11
CA GLY A 42 -7.00 -8.64 28.18
C GLY A 42 -6.96 -7.27 28.85
N THR A 43 -7.42 -6.28 28.09
CA THR A 43 -7.34 -4.87 28.45
C THR A 43 -8.69 -4.19 28.31
N VAL A 44 -8.98 -3.23 29.18
CA VAL A 44 -10.22 -2.43 29.16
C VAL A 44 -9.87 -0.97 28.98
N PHE A 45 -10.46 -0.35 27.96
CA PHE A 45 -10.37 1.08 27.69
C PHE A 45 -11.72 1.77 27.91
N ALA A 46 -11.69 3.04 28.29
CA ALA A 46 -12.88 3.88 28.38
C ALA A 46 -12.72 5.17 27.59
N GLY A 47 -13.70 5.46 26.76
CA GLY A 47 -13.79 6.72 26.01
C GLY A 47 -15.20 7.29 26.00
N HIS A 48 -15.42 8.28 25.14
CA HIS A 48 -16.72 8.95 25.02
C HIS A 48 -17.87 7.99 24.66
N ARG A 49 -17.56 6.87 24.00
CA ARG A 49 -18.54 5.86 23.56
C ARG A 49 -18.75 4.72 24.57
N GLY A 50 -18.20 4.81 25.77
CA GLY A 50 -18.31 3.81 26.82
C GLY A 50 -17.06 2.93 26.93
N LEU A 51 -17.23 1.76 27.56
CA LEU A 51 -16.17 0.78 27.78
C LEU A 51 -15.93 -0.10 26.54
N ILE A 52 -14.67 -0.47 26.35
CA ILE A 52 -14.21 -1.42 25.33
C ILE A 52 -13.28 -2.42 26.02
N SER A 53 -13.64 -3.71 26.03
CA SER A 53 -12.73 -4.78 26.43
C SER A 53 -12.12 -5.44 25.20
N ILE A 54 -10.82 -5.70 25.23
CA ILE A 54 -10.06 -6.31 24.15
C ILE A 54 -9.35 -7.56 24.67
N ASP A 55 -9.63 -8.71 24.07
CA ASP A 55 -9.14 -10.00 24.56
C ASP A 55 -7.72 -10.29 24.06
N GLY A 56 -6.85 -10.77 24.96
CA GLY A 56 -5.54 -11.35 24.59
C GLY A 56 -4.45 -10.36 24.19
N PHE A 57 -4.61 -9.07 24.51
CA PHE A 57 -3.60 -8.03 24.32
C PHE A 57 -3.46 -7.22 25.60
N ASN A 58 -2.24 -6.79 25.92
CA ASN A 58 -2.05 -5.78 26.94
C ASN A 58 -2.21 -4.36 26.36
N GLY A 59 -2.39 -3.37 27.24
CA GLY A 59 -2.61 -1.98 26.85
C GLY A 59 -1.44 -1.38 26.07
N GLU A 60 -0.20 -1.70 26.46
CA GLU A 60 1.03 -1.15 25.85
C GLU A 60 1.23 -1.63 24.40
N GLU A 61 0.84 -2.86 24.07
CA GLU A 61 0.87 -3.40 22.70
C GLU A 61 -0.06 -2.65 21.74
N LEU A 62 -1.09 -1.99 22.28
CA LEU A 62 -2.12 -1.28 21.54
C LEU A 62 -2.03 0.25 21.71
N ALA A 63 -1.08 0.74 22.49
CA ALA A 63 -0.94 2.16 22.79
C ALA A 63 -0.76 2.98 21.52
N GLY A 64 -1.63 3.96 21.31
CA GLY A 64 -1.67 4.85 20.14
C GLY A 64 -2.36 4.25 18.91
N ASP A 65 -2.79 3.00 18.93
CA ASP A 65 -3.52 2.42 17.81
C ASP A 65 -4.89 3.09 17.64
N VAL A 66 -5.28 3.27 16.38
CA VAL A 66 -6.58 3.78 15.99
C VAL A 66 -7.43 2.62 15.48
N LEU A 67 -8.54 2.37 16.17
CA LEU A 67 -9.44 1.26 15.93
C LEU A 67 -10.74 1.73 15.28
N LEU A 68 -11.26 0.95 14.34
CA LEU A 68 -12.68 0.93 14.01
C LEU A 68 -13.34 -0.17 14.83
N VAL A 69 -14.11 0.23 15.84
CA VAL A 69 -14.85 -0.68 16.71
C VAL A 69 -16.19 -1.00 16.06
N GLU A 70 -16.53 -2.28 15.95
CA GLU A 70 -17.80 -2.77 15.39
C GLU A 70 -18.51 -3.62 16.46
N PRO A 71 -19.24 -2.98 17.41
CA PRO A 71 -19.79 -3.66 18.58
C PRO A 71 -20.72 -4.83 18.25
N GLU A 72 -21.61 -4.66 17.28
CA GLU A 72 -22.53 -5.71 16.82
C GLU A 72 -21.82 -6.96 16.29
N MET A 73 -20.60 -6.80 15.78
CA MET A 73 -19.78 -7.91 15.29
C MET A 73 -18.83 -8.48 16.35
N GLY A 74 -18.75 -7.86 17.53
CA GLY A 74 -17.79 -8.22 18.58
C GLY A 74 -16.32 -8.13 18.11
N ARG A 75 -16.02 -7.22 17.17
CA ARG A 75 -14.65 -7.06 16.64
C ARG A 75 -14.25 -5.60 16.49
N ALA A 76 -12.95 -5.35 16.49
CA ALA A 76 -12.37 -4.08 16.09
C ALA A 76 -11.30 -4.28 15.02
N GLU A 77 -11.28 -3.42 14.00
CA GLU A 77 -10.22 -3.36 12.99
C GLU A 77 -9.18 -2.32 13.41
N ARG A 78 -7.89 -2.69 13.46
CA ARG A 78 -6.77 -1.76 13.66
C ARG A 78 -6.54 -0.99 12.36
N LEU A 79 -7.20 0.17 12.22
CA LEU A 79 -7.09 1.01 11.02
C LEU A 79 -5.69 1.61 10.89
N LEU A 80 -5.16 2.19 11.98
CA LEU A 80 -3.81 2.72 12.04
C LEU A 80 -3.09 2.13 13.25
N ARG A 81 -1.92 1.56 13.02
CA ARG A 81 -1.03 1.07 14.08
C ARG A 81 0.02 2.12 14.39
N SER A 82 0.15 2.52 15.65
CA SER A 82 1.11 3.54 16.09
C SER A 82 2.57 3.11 15.84
N GLN A 83 2.84 1.82 16.04
CA GLN A 83 4.16 1.22 15.85
C GLN A 83 4.47 0.83 14.39
N SER A 84 3.60 1.18 13.43
CA SER A 84 3.77 0.85 12.03
C SER A 84 4.08 2.09 11.20
N ALA A 85 5.18 2.04 10.45
CA ALA A 85 5.44 3.00 9.36
C ALA A 85 4.57 2.74 8.10
N HIS A 86 3.78 1.67 8.12
CA HIS A 86 2.97 1.20 7.00
C HIS A 86 1.52 1.04 7.43
N ASN A 87 0.77 2.15 7.37
CA ASN A 87 -0.68 2.15 7.57
C ASN A 87 -1.36 2.37 6.22
N THR A 88 -2.34 1.53 5.86
CA THR A 88 -3.04 1.65 4.59
C THR A 88 -4.51 1.32 4.77
N LEU A 89 -5.37 2.26 4.39
CA LEU A 89 -6.81 2.15 4.48
C LEU A 89 -7.37 1.56 3.19
N LEU A 90 -8.14 0.49 3.31
CA LEU A 90 -8.84 -0.16 2.21
C LEU A 90 -10.21 0.49 2.00
N VAL A 91 -10.32 1.42 1.04
CA VAL A 91 -11.53 2.24 0.86
C VAL A 91 -12.61 1.58 0.03
N THR A 92 -12.25 0.62 -0.82
CA THR A 92 -13.23 -0.12 -1.63
C THR A 92 -12.63 -1.42 -2.15
N GLU A 93 -13.47 -2.43 -2.38
CA GLU A 93 -13.08 -3.67 -3.05
C GLU A 93 -13.59 -3.74 -4.49
N ARG A 94 -14.33 -2.72 -4.95
CA ARG A 94 -14.73 -2.61 -6.35
C ARG A 94 -13.55 -2.13 -7.19
N CYS A 95 -13.38 -2.71 -8.37
CA CYS A 95 -12.41 -2.28 -9.37
C CYS A 95 -13.08 -2.36 -10.74
N ASP A 96 -12.67 -1.49 -11.67
CA ASP A 96 -13.08 -1.51 -13.08
C ASP A 96 -12.03 -2.18 -13.99
N GLN A 97 -11.04 -2.87 -13.38
CA GLN A 97 -10.04 -3.71 -14.05
C GLN A 97 -10.05 -5.13 -13.47
N LEU A 98 -9.54 -6.08 -14.24
CA LEU A 98 -9.44 -7.50 -13.90
C LEU A 98 -8.01 -8.00 -14.11
N CYS A 99 -7.07 -7.34 -13.43
CA CYS A 99 -5.65 -7.60 -13.58
C CYS A 99 -5.32 -9.08 -13.37
N VAL A 100 -4.54 -9.68 -14.27
CA VAL A 100 -4.21 -11.12 -14.25
C VAL A 100 -3.52 -11.57 -12.97
N MET A 101 -2.83 -10.64 -12.30
CA MET A 101 -2.07 -10.81 -11.08
C MET A 101 -2.73 -10.20 -9.83
N CYS A 102 -3.98 -9.77 -9.91
CA CYS A 102 -4.62 -9.01 -8.85
C CYS A 102 -4.52 -9.72 -7.49
N SER A 103 -3.86 -9.09 -6.51
CA SER A 103 -3.73 -9.61 -5.15
C SER A 103 -5.04 -9.51 -4.36
N GLN A 104 -5.91 -8.57 -4.76
CA GLN A 104 -7.24 -8.38 -4.21
C GLN A 104 -8.30 -8.40 -5.31
N PRO A 105 -8.71 -9.60 -5.77
CA PRO A 105 -9.76 -9.76 -6.77
C PRO A 105 -11.00 -8.92 -6.45
N PRO A 106 -11.56 -8.17 -7.42
CA PRO A 106 -12.60 -7.21 -7.14
C PRO A 106 -13.90 -7.88 -6.67
N LYS A 107 -14.53 -7.27 -5.69
CA LYS A 107 -15.89 -7.64 -5.24
C LYS A 107 -16.92 -6.70 -5.85
N LYS A 108 -18.16 -7.16 -5.94
CA LYS A 108 -19.29 -6.34 -6.43
C LYS A 108 -19.80 -5.37 -5.35
N THR A 109 -19.59 -5.69 -4.08
CA THR A 109 -20.06 -4.94 -2.94
C THR A 109 -19.08 -3.83 -2.57
N HIS A 110 -19.62 -2.71 -2.11
CA HIS A 110 -18.88 -1.64 -1.47
C HIS A 110 -19.58 -1.30 -0.16
N VAL A 111 -18.80 -1.21 0.92
CA VAL A 111 -19.25 -0.70 2.20
C VAL A 111 -18.57 0.64 2.37
N ASP A 112 -19.37 1.70 2.43
CA ASP A 112 -18.84 3.04 2.62
C ASP A 112 -18.35 3.19 4.06
N ARG A 113 -17.07 3.55 4.18
CA ARG A 113 -16.38 3.78 5.46
C ARG A 113 -15.58 5.08 5.43
N PHE A 114 -15.82 5.97 4.46
CA PHE A 114 -15.01 7.18 4.28
C PHE A 114 -15.03 8.09 5.52
N ASP A 115 -16.15 8.24 6.20
CA ASP A 115 -16.21 9.05 7.42
C ASP A 115 -15.38 8.43 8.56
N HIS A 116 -15.46 7.12 8.77
CA HIS A 116 -14.58 6.43 9.73
C HIS A 116 -13.10 6.58 9.35
N PHE A 117 -12.77 6.54 8.06
CA PHE A 117 -11.39 6.76 7.62
C PHE A 117 -10.92 8.20 7.82
N LYS A 118 -11.80 9.21 7.66
CA LYS A 118 -11.49 10.61 8.02
C LYS A 118 -11.16 10.71 9.50
N ASP A 119 -12.03 10.19 10.37
CA ASP A 119 -11.84 10.20 11.82
C ASP A 119 -10.53 9.52 12.20
N ALA A 120 -10.24 8.36 11.59
CA ALA A 120 -9.00 7.64 11.86
C ALA A 120 -7.76 8.45 11.45
N CYS A 121 -7.78 9.08 10.28
CA CYS A 121 -6.67 9.93 9.84
C CYS A 121 -6.45 11.14 10.77
N LEU A 122 -7.53 11.74 11.30
CA LEU A 122 -7.41 12.86 12.24
C LEU A 122 -6.73 12.46 13.56
N LEU A 123 -6.87 11.20 13.96
CA LEU A 123 -6.24 10.63 15.14
C LEU A 123 -4.83 10.07 14.90
N ALA A 124 -4.37 10.02 13.65
CA ALA A 124 -3.05 9.48 13.30
C ALA A 124 -1.92 10.20 14.06
N GLU A 125 -0.84 9.47 14.34
CA GLU A 125 0.38 10.04 14.92
C GLU A 125 0.97 11.14 14.01
N ALA A 126 1.69 12.09 14.60
CA ALA A 126 2.26 13.23 13.88
C ALA A 126 3.17 12.78 12.74
N ASP A 127 3.17 13.55 11.64
CA ASP A 127 4.02 13.34 10.46
C ASP A 127 3.84 11.95 9.77
N SER A 128 2.72 11.26 10.03
CA SER A 128 2.45 9.95 9.44
C SER A 128 2.20 10.01 7.93
N VAL A 129 2.63 8.96 7.23
CA VAL A 129 2.24 8.67 5.85
C VAL A 129 1.09 7.68 5.86
N ILE A 130 -0.07 8.07 5.34
CA ILE A 130 -1.27 7.22 5.29
C ILE A 130 -1.46 6.71 3.87
N GLY A 131 -1.41 5.40 3.71
CA GLY A 131 -1.75 4.73 2.47
C GLY A 131 -3.27 4.70 2.25
N ILE A 132 -3.71 4.92 1.02
CA ILE A 132 -5.08 4.60 0.59
C ILE A 132 -4.98 3.58 -0.54
N SER A 133 -5.68 2.46 -0.38
CA SER A 133 -5.74 1.42 -1.40
C SER A 133 -7.16 0.86 -1.55
N GLY A 134 -7.34 -0.05 -2.49
CA GLY A 134 -8.62 -0.63 -2.81
C GLY A 134 -8.54 -1.46 -4.09
N GLY A 135 -9.70 -1.89 -4.58
CA GLY A 135 -9.85 -2.29 -5.96
C GLY A 135 -9.52 -1.13 -6.90
N GLU A 136 -10.33 -0.07 -6.89
CA GLU A 136 -10.03 1.22 -7.51
C GLU A 136 -10.65 2.38 -6.70
N PRO A 137 -9.86 3.10 -5.89
CA PRO A 137 -10.35 4.21 -5.07
C PRO A 137 -11.05 5.33 -5.86
N THR A 138 -10.60 5.64 -7.08
CA THR A 138 -11.16 6.74 -7.89
C THR A 138 -12.52 6.42 -8.52
N LEU A 139 -13.07 5.21 -8.32
CA LEU A 139 -14.51 4.97 -8.52
C LEU A 139 -15.37 5.80 -7.57
N TYR A 140 -14.81 6.17 -6.42
CA TYR A 140 -15.41 7.01 -5.36
C TYR A 140 -14.60 8.31 -5.23
N LYS A 141 -14.28 8.93 -6.37
CA LYS A 141 -13.36 10.08 -6.45
C LYS A 141 -13.84 11.26 -5.59
N ALA A 142 -15.14 11.53 -5.51
CA ALA A 142 -15.64 12.66 -4.73
C ALA A 142 -15.37 12.45 -3.23
N GLU A 143 -15.70 11.27 -2.72
CA GLU A 143 -15.53 10.86 -1.33
C GLU A 143 -14.05 10.76 -0.95
N LEU A 144 -13.22 10.23 -1.87
CA LEU A 144 -11.77 10.17 -1.71
C LEU A 144 -11.15 11.57 -1.59
N LEU A 145 -11.49 12.48 -2.50
CA LEU A 145 -10.94 13.83 -2.46
C LEU A 145 -11.47 14.62 -1.26
N ASP A 146 -12.73 14.43 -0.86
CA ASP A 146 -13.30 15.02 0.36
C ASP A 146 -12.56 14.56 1.63
N LEU A 147 -12.24 13.26 1.73
CA LEU A 147 -11.42 12.72 2.82
C LEU A 147 -10.05 13.40 2.86
N VAL A 148 -9.34 13.43 1.72
CA VAL A 148 -8.00 14.00 1.64
C VAL A 148 -8.01 15.50 1.97
N GLU A 149 -8.92 16.27 1.36
CA GLU A 149 -9.03 17.71 1.57
C GLU A 149 -9.40 18.03 3.04
N THR A 150 -10.35 17.29 3.63
CA THR A 150 -10.75 17.46 5.03
C THR A 150 -9.60 17.18 5.99
N VAL A 151 -8.90 16.06 5.79
CA VAL A 151 -7.79 15.66 6.66
C VAL A 151 -6.63 16.64 6.52
N LEU A 152 -6.14 16.93 5.30
CA LEU A 152 -4.96 17.78 5.12
C LEU A 152 -5.20 19.25 5.50
N THR A 153 -6.47 19.71 5.50
CA THR A 153 -6.82 21.03 6.03
C THR A 153 -6.63 21.11 7.55
N ARG A 154 -6.93 20.02 8.28
CA ARG A 154 -6.82 19.96 9.76
C ARG A 154 -5.46 19.44 10.24
N ARG A 155 -4.84 18.58 9.43
CA ARG A 155 -3.59 17.86 9.71
C ARG A 155 -2.61 18.07 8.56
N PRO A 156 -2.10 19.31 8.38
CA PRO A 156 -1.14 19.63 7.33
C PRO A 156 0.23 19.00 7.58
N ASP A 157 0.44 18.29 8.69
CA ASP A 157 1.62 17.47 8.99
C ASP A 157 1.56 16.09 8.31
N LEU A 158 0.38 15.58 8.00
CA LEU A 158 0.20 14.26 7.38
C LEU A 158 0.49 14.28 5.88
N THR A 159 0.75 13.09 5.33
CA THR A 159 0.86 12.87 3.89
C THR A 159 0.08 11.64 3.46
N PHE A 160 -0.38 11.61 2.22
CA PHE A 160 -1.10 10.48 1.65
C PHE A 160 -0.30 9.82 0.53
N HIS A 161 -0.35 8.49 0.51
CA HIS A 161 0.08 7.68 -0.62
C HIS A 161 -1.10 6.87 -1.17
N ILE A 162 -1.62 7.26 -2.33
CA ILE A 162 -2.89 6.74 -2.86
C ILE A 162 -2.62 5.84 -4.06
N LEU A 163 -2.97 4.55 -3.93
CA LEU A 163 -2.89 3.59 -5.02
C LEU A 163 -4.14 3.69 -5.91
N THR A 164 -3.95 3.89 -7.21
CA THR A 164 -5.03 3.98 -8.19
C THR A 164 -4.55 3.51 -9.56
N ASN A 165 -5.42 2.88 -10.34
CA ASN A 165 -5.22 2.57 -11.75
C ASN A 165 -5.30 3.80 -12.67
N ALA A 166 -5.61 4.97 -12.08
CA ALA A 166 -5.72 6.28 -12.73
C ALA A 166 -6.68 6.32 -13.92
N GLN A 167 -7.68 5.45 -14.00
CA GLN A 167 -8.63 5.42 -15.11
C GLN A 167 -9.67 6.56 -15.06
N HIS A 168 -9.74 7.32 -13.95
CA HIS A 168 -10.80 8.30 -13.70
C HIS A 168 -10.32 9.76 -13.55
N PHE A 169 -9.11 10.09 -14.02
CA PHE A 169 -8.61 11.47 -14.05
C PHE A 169 -8.86 12.15 -15.41
N GLY A 170 -9.41 13.36 -15.38
CA GLY A 170 -9.75 14.15 -16.56
C GLY A 170 -9.29 15.61 -16.44
N HIS A 171 -9.60 16.41 -17.47
CA HIS A 171 -9.23 17.83 -17.49
C HIS A 171 -9.94 18.61 -16.36
N GLU A 172 -11.14 18.17 -15.98
CA GLU A 172 -11.92 18.72 -14.88
C GLU A 172 -11.23 18.63 -13.52
N ASP A 173 -10.31 17.67 -13.33
CA ASP A 173 -9.62 17.47 -12.05
C ASP A 173 -8.43 18.42 -11.87
N ILE A 174 -7.89 18.97 -12.97
CA ILE A 174 -6.63 19.71 -12.98
C ILE A 174 -6.66 20.91 -12.02
N ALA A 175 -7.75 21.68 -12.04
CA ALA A 175 -7.85 22.88 -11.22
C ALA A 175 -7.86 22.54 -9.71
N LYS A 176 -8.57 21.48 -9.33
CA LYS A 176 -8.65 21.00 -7.94
C LYS A 176 -7.31 20.42 -7.49
N LEU A 177 -6.73 19.52 -8.28
CA LEU A 177 -5.49 18.82 -7.95
C LEU A 177 -4.24 19.72 -7.94
N ARG A 178 -4.34 20.96 -8.45
CA ARG A 178 -3.27 21.98 -8.35
C ARG A 178 -3.25 22.69 -6.99
N ALA A 179 -4.25 22.48 -6.12
CA ALA A 179 -4.25 23.11 -4.81
C ALA A 179 -3.03 22.68 -3.98
N PRO A 180 -2.36 23.58 -3.22
CA PRO A 180 -1.11 23.26 -2.51
C PRO A 180 -1.19 22.08 -1.54
N LEU A 181 -2.38 21.76 -1.01
CA LEU A 181 -2.55 20.58 -0.16
C LEU A 181 -2.17 19.27 -0.89
N TYR A 182 -2.35 19.20 -2.21
CA TYR A 182 -2.03 18.00 -2.99
C TYR A 182 -0.53 17.79 -3.19
N ASP A 183 0.33 18.75 -2.81
CA ASP A 183 1.78 18.53 -2.70
C ASP A 183 2.11 17.46 -1.65
N ARG A 184 1.17 17.16 -0.75
CA ARG A 184 1.27 16.11 0.27
C ARG A 184 0.66 14.77 -0.15
N VAL A 185 0.28 14.63 -1.42
CA VAL A 185 -0.35 13.43 -1.96
C VAL A 185 0.50 12.85 -3.09
N ALA A 186 1.01 11.64 -2.88
CA ALA A 186 1.66 10.85 -3.92
C ALA A 186 0.68 9.81 -4.49
N TRP A 187 0.58 9.75 -5.82
CA TRP A 187 -0.29 8.82 -6.53
C TRP A 187 0.52 7.63 -7.05
N GLY A 188 0.28 6.44 -6.50
CA GLY A 188 0.87 5.19 -6.94
C GLY A 188 0.09 4.62 -8.14
N ILE A 189 0.65 4.73 -9.35
CA ILE A 189 -0.04 4.46 -10.61
C ILE A 189 0.65 3.31 -11.36
N PRO A 190 -0.08 2.23 -11.72
CA PRO A 190 0.50 1.10 -12.42
C PRO A 190 0.63 1.33 -13.93
N LEU A 191 1.78 0.96 -14.50
CA LEU A 191 1.99 0.85 -15.94
C LEU A 191 2.80 -0.42 -16.25
N TYR A 192 2.19 -1.35 -16.99
CA TYR A 192 2.77 -2.69 -17.17
C TYR A 192 3.52 -2.93 -18.48
N SER A 193 3.30 -2.12 -19.52
CA SER A 193 4.03 -2.18 -20.79
C SER A 193 3.83 -0.86 -21.55
N SER A 194 4.78 -0.51 -22.41
CA SER A 194 4.63 0.56 -23.40
C SER A 194 3.83 0.13 -24.63
N VAL A 195 3.54 -1.17 -24.75
CA VAL A 195 2.71 -1.74 -25.81
C VAL A 195 1.25 -1.79 -25.32
N PRO A 196 0.31 -1.04 -25.95
CA PRO A 196 -1.06 -0.96 -25.46
C PRO A 196 -1.76 -2.30 -25.30
N ALA A 197 -1.61 -3.20 -26.28
CA ALA A 197 -2.23 -4.53 -26.24
C ALA A 197 -1.74 -5.39 -25.07
N VAL A 198 -0.45 -5.29 -24.70
CA VAL A 198 0.13 -6.03 -23.57
C VAL A 198 -0.37 -5.45 -22.25
N HIS A 199 -0.39 -4.12 -22.11
CA HIS A 199 -0.93 -3.46 -20.93
C HIS A 199 -2.41 -3.82 -20.72
N ASP A 200 -3.24 -3.66 -21.76
CA ASP A 200 -4.68 -3.92 -21.72
C ASP A 200 -4.99 -5.40 -21.40
N PHE A 201 -4.20 -6.33 -21.95
CA PHE A 201 -4.28 -7.74 -21.60
C PHE A 201 -4.00 -7.97 -20.11
N ILE A 202 -2.90 -7.40 -19.60
CA ILE A 202 -2.50 -7.55 -18.19
C ILE A 202 -3.58 -7.03 -17.25
N VAL A 203 -4.20 -5.89 -17.55
CA VAL A 203 -5.26 -5.30 -16.70
C VAL A 203 -6.67 -5.83 -16.99
N GLY A 204 -6.82 -6.69 -18.01
CA GLY A 204 -8.11 -7.26 -18.40
C GLY A 204 -9.12 -6.21 -18.88
N LYS A 205 -8.66 -5.11 -19.49
CA LYS A 205 -9.51 -3.99 -19.93
C LYS A 205 -8.98 -3.36 -21.22
N GLN A 206 -9.72 -3.51 -22.32
CA GLN A 206 -9.39 -2.88 -23.60
C GLN A 206 -9.47 -1.35 -23.50
N GLY A 207 -8.48 -0.65 -24.06
CA GLY A 207 -8.37 0.81 -24.05
C GLY A 207 -7.80 1.39 -22.76
N ALA A 208 -7.44 0.55 -21.77
CA ALA A 208 -6.94 1.01 -20.47
C ALA A 208 -5.63 1.80 -20.59
N PHE A 209 -4.72 1.39 -21.48
CA PHE A 209 -3.48 2.11 -21.75
C PHE A 209 -3.74 3.51 -22.30
N GLN A 210 -4.63 3.64 -23.29
CA GLN A 210 -4.95 4.93 -23.91
C GLN A 210 -5.61 5.86 -22.89
N ARG A 211 -6.53 5.32 -22.07
CA ARG A 211 -7.18 6.06 -21.00
C ARG A 211 -6.17 6.54 -19.96
N LEU A 212 -5.28 5.64 -19.52
CA LEU A 212 -4.20 5.94 -18.58
C LEU A 212 -3.27 7.02 -19.13
N HIS A 213 -2.90 6.96 -20.40
CA HIS A 213 -2.07 7.99 -21.03
C HIS A 213 -2.71 9.37 -20.97
N ALA A 214 -4.01 9.48 -21.26
CA ALA A 214 -4.76 10.72 -21.13
C ALA A 214 -4.82 11.21 -19.66
N SER A 215 -5.04 10.30 -18.71
CA SER A 215 -5.05 10.61 -17.28
C SER A 215 -3.69 11.13 -16.79
N LEU A 216 -2.59 10.49 -17.21
CA LEU A 216 -1.22 10.94 -16.90
C LEU A 216 -0.96 12.35 -17.44
N GLY A 217 -1.53 12.70 -18.60
CA GLY A 217 -1.48 14.06 -19.15
C GLY A 217 -2.23 15.09 -18.29
N ALA A 218 -3.38 14.73 -17.71
CA ALA A 218 -4.10 15.59 -16.77
C ALA A 218 -3.34 15.75 -15.45
N LEU A 219 -2.83 14.65 -14.89
CA LEU A 219 -2.04 14.65 -13.66
C LEU A 219 -0.74 15.46 -13.80
N LEU A 220 -0.06 15.37 -14.94
CA LEU A 220 1.07 16.23 -15.28
C LEU A 220 0.68 17.72 -15.23
N GLN A 221 -0.43 18.10 -15.88
CA GLN A 221 -0.89 19.49 -15.89
C GLN A 221 -1.33 19.99 -14.50
N ALA A 222 -1.76 19.07 -13.63
CA ALA A 222 -2.08 19.38 -12.24
C ALA A 222 -0.83 19.56 -11.36
N GLY A 223 0.34 19.09 -11.80
CA GLY A 223 1.55 19.03 -10.98
C GLY A 223 1.51 17.88 -9.96
N ALA A 224 0.73 16.83 -10.24
CA ALA A 224 0.56 15.72 -9.31
C ALA A 224 1.88 14.93 -9.14
N ARG A 225 2.15 14.54 -7.90
CA ARG A 225 3.29 13.70 -7.53
C ARG A 225 2.96 12.24 -7.83
N ILE A 226 3.74 11.59 -8.68
CA ILE A 226 3.45 10.23 -9.16
C ILE A 226 4.57 9.26 -8.80
N GLU A 227 4.23 8.16 -8.13
CA GLU A 227 5.02 6.93 -8.13
C GLU A 227 4.50 6.05 -9.26
N LEU A 228 5.33 5.79 -10.27
CA LEU A 228 5.01 4.78 -11.27
C LEU A 228 5.28 3.39 -10.70
N ARG A 229 4.40 2.42 -10.97
CA ARG A 229 4.51 1.07 -10.42
C ARG A 229 4.43 0.03 -11.53
N THR A 230 5.29 -0.97 -11.51
CA THR A 230 5.29 -2.07 -12.50
C THR A 230 5.55 -3.38 -11.81
N VAL A 231 4.52 -4.23 -11.68
CA VAL A 231 4.71 -5.62 -11.25
C VAL A 231 5.32 -6.41 -12.40
N LEU A 232 6.44 -7.06 -12.15
CA LEU A 232 7.08 -7.94 -13.12
C LEU A 232 6.33 -9.26 -13.25
N MET A 233 6.11 -9.65 -14.49
CA MET A 233 5.50 -10.91 -14.88
C MET A 233 6.17 -11.43 -16.15
N SER A 234 6.00 -12.72 -16.43
CA SER A 234 6.49 -13.34 -17.66
C SER A 234 6.02 -12.59 -18.92
N SER A 235 4.82 -12.00 -18.88
CA SER A 235 4.21 -11.25 -19.97
C SER A 235 4.82 -9.88 -20.24
N ASN A 236 5.60 -9.30 -19.31
CA ASN A 236 6.20 -7.96 -19.49
C ASN A 236 7.71 -7.88 -19.24
N LEU A 237 8.36 -8.96 -18.81
CA LEU A 237 9.80 -8.96 -18.53
C LEU A 237 10.64 -8.54 -19.75
N ALA A 238 10.34 -9.11 -20.92
CA ALA A 238 11.08 -8.81 -22.16
C ALA A 238 10.85 -7.37 -22.64
N ASP A 239 9.68 -6.80 -22.34
CA ASP A 239 9.27 -5.44 -22.72
C ASP A 239 9.80 -4.37 -21.76
N LEU A 240 10.30 -4.76 -20.58
CA LEU A 240 10.70 -3.81 -19.53
C LEU A 240 11.76 -2.78 -19.99
N PRO A 241 12.78 -3.12 -20.81
CA PRO A 241 13.67 -2.11 -21.37
C PRO A 241 12.96 -1.09 -22.27
N ALA A 242 11.99 -1.53 -23.08
CA ALA A 242 11.18 -0.63 -23.92
C ALA A 242 10.26 0.24 -23.08
N LEU A 243 9.71 -0.30 -21.98
CA LEU A 243 8.98 0.48 -21.00
C LEU A 243 9.86 1.55 -20.36
N SER A 244 11.11 1.24 -19.99
CA SER A 244 12.06 2.24 -19.47
C SER A 244 12.33 3.38 -20.46
N GLN A 245 12.48 3.06 -21.75
CA GLN A 245 12.58 4.07 -22.82
C GLN A 245 11.33 4.94 -22.91
N TYR A 246 10.15 4.34 -22.83
CA TYR A 246 8.90 5.07 -22.83
C TYR A 246 8.76 6.00 -21.61
N VAL A 247 9.13 5.53 -20.42
CA VAL A 247 9.12 6.35 -19.19
C VAL A 247 10.08 7.54 -19.34
N ALA A 248 11.31 7.31 -19.78
CA ALA A 248 12.29 8.37 -20.03
C ALA A 248 11.88 9.35 -21.15
N ALA A 249 11.10 8.91 -22.14
CA ALA A 249 10.66 9.76 -23.23
C ALA A 249 9.38 10.55 -22.91
N ARG A 250 8.47 9.98 -22.12
CA ARG A 250 7.09 10.48 -21.98
C ARG A 250 6.67 10.79 -20.55
N LEU A 251 7.30 10.17 -19.55
CA LEU A 251 6.87 10.22 -18.15
C LEU A 251 7.97 10.72 -17.21
N ARG A 252 8.88 11.58 -17.68
CA ARG A 252 9.97 12.14 -16.85
C ARG A 252 9.51 12.98 -15.66
N PHE A 253 8.22 13.28 -15.57
CA PHE A 253 7.63 14.04 -14.48
C PHE A 253 7.20 13.18 -13.28
N ILE A 254 7.31 11.85 -13.37
CA ILE A 254 7.13 10.99 -12.20
C ILE A 254 8.25 11.26 -11.19
N GLU A 255 7.96 11.06 -9.90
CA GLU A 255 8.96 11.23 -8.83
C GLU A 255 9.86 10.01 -8.73
N THR A 256 9.28 8.81 -8.83
CA THR A 256 9.98 7.55 -8.71
C THR A 256 9.27 6.44 -9.49
N TRP A 257 9.99 5.38 -9.81
CA TRP A 257 9.47 4.18 -10.47
C TRP A 257 9.80 2.93 -9.67
N SER A 258 8.78 2.30 -9.12
CA SER A 258 8.88 1.03 -8.39
C SER A 258 8.61 -0.15 -9.32
N VAL A 259 9.68 -0.87 -9.68
CA VAL A 259 9.58 -2.19 -10.32
C VAL A 259 9.47 -3.23 -9.24
N MET A 260 8.42 -4.06 -9.27
CA MET A 260 8.01 -4.89 -8.14
C MET A 260 7.99 -6.37 -8.50
N GLN A 261 8.40 -7.25 -7.57
CA GLN A 261 8.11 -8.68 -7.69
C GLN A 261 6.66 -9.01 -7.36
N LEU A 262 6.19 -10.10 -7.97
CA LEU A 262 4.82 -10.62 -7.89
C LEU A 262 4.53 -11.26 -6.51
N GLU A 263 3.34 -10.96 -5.98
CA GLU A 263 2.83 -11.49 -4.71
C GLU A 263 1.96 -12.74 -4.97
N ASN A 264 2.21 -13.86 -4.27
CA ASN A 264 1.47 -15.14 -4.48
C ASN A 264 0.11 -15.15 -3.77
N ILE A 265 -0.82 -14.29 -4.18
CA ILE A 265 -2.16 -14.18 -3.59
C ILE A 265 -3.20 -13.79 -4.64
N GLY A 266 -4.48 -13.84 -4.29
CA GLY A 266 -5.56 -13.46 -5.18
C GLY A 266 -5.57 -14.28 -6.46
N PHE A 267 -5.69 -13.61 -7.61
CA PHE A 267 -5.64 -14.28 -8.91
C PHE A 267 -4.24 -14.82 -9.26
N ALA A 268 -3.17 -14.19 -8.78
CA ALA A 268 -1.80 -14.62 -9.08
C ALA A 268 -1.49 -16.02 -8.53
N LYS A 269 -2.05 -16.38 -7.38
CA LYS A 269 -1.88 -17.71 -6.76
C LYS A 269 -2.23 -18.85 -7.72
N ASN A 270 -3.33 -18.71 -8.47
CA ASN A 270 -3.81 -19.74 -9.39
C ASN A 270 -3.10 -19.72 -10.76
N ARG A 271 -2.22 -18.74 -10.98
CA ARG A 271 -1.48 -18.52 -12.24
C ARG A 271 0.02 -18.35 -11.99
N TRP A 272 0.51 -18.81 -10.84
CA TRP A 272 1.86 -18.49 -10.38
C TRP A 272 2.93 -18.96 -11.37
N SER A 273 2.85 -20.20 -11.84
CA SER A 273 3.80 -20.77 -12.81
C SER A 273 3.79 -20.07 -14.17
N GLU A 274 2.68 -19.44 -14.54
CA GLU A 274 2.55 -18.66 -15.78
C GLU A 274 3.13 -17.24 -15.60
N LEU A 275 2.81 -16.60 -14.47
CA LEU A 275 3.07 -15.18 -14.26
C LEU A 275 4.43 -14.90 -13.61
N PHE A 276 4.90 -15.74 -12.69
CA PHE A 276 6.07 -15.44 -11.86
C PHE A 276 7.37 -15.49 -12.65
N VAL A 277 8.25 -14.52 -12.37
CA VAL A 277 9.59 -14.42 -12.97
C VAL A 277 10.63 -14.68 -11.89
N ASP A 278 11.42 -15.75 -12.07
CA ASP A 278 12.64 -15.94 -11.29
C ASP A 278 13.76 -15.03 -11.83
N HIS A 279 13.78 -13.79 -11.31
CA HIS A 279 14.74 -12.77 -11.70
C HIS A 279 16.20 -13.15 -11.39
N SER A 280 16.45 -14.09 -10.49
CA SER A 280 17.82 -14.58 -10.21
C SER A 280 18.43 -15.31 -11.40
N ARG A 281 17.57 -15.91 -12.24
CA ARG A 281 17.97 -16.61 -13.47
C ARG A 281 17.96 -15.70 -14.70
N GLN A 282 17.15 -14.64 -14.67
CA GLN A 282 16.94 -13.74 -15.80
C GLN A 282 16.86 -12.28 -15.35
N PHE A 283 18.01 -11.69 -15.02
CA PHE A 283 18.10 -10.30 -14.58
C PHE A 283 18.37 -9.31 -15.72
N ASP A 284 18.89 -9.76 -16.87
CA ASP A 284 19.30 -8.89 -17.98
C ASP A 284 18.28 -7.81 -18.41
N PRO A 285 16.98 -8.13 -18.62
CA PRO A 285 15.98 -7.12 -18.97
C PRO A 285 15.76 -6.10 -17.85
N ILE A 286 15.87 -6.54 -16.59
CA ILE A 286 15.72 -5.69 -15.39
C ILE A 286 16.92 -4.75 -15.29
N GLY A 287 18.14 -5.26 -15.40
CA GLY A 287 19.37 -4.47 -15.42
C GLY A 287 19.35 -3.40 -16.52
N LYS A 288 19.00 -3.77 -17.76
CA LYS A 288 18.89 -2.82 -18.88
C LYS A 288 17.85 -1.72 -18.62
N ALA A 289 16.71 -2.06 -18.06
CA ALA A 289 15.67 -1.08 -17.73
C ALA A 289 16.13 -0.12 -16.62
N VAL A 290 16.80 -0.66 -15.59
CA VAL A 290 17.38 0.11 -14.48
C VAL A 290 18.49 1.04 -14.96
N ASP A 291 19.48 0.54 -15.69
CA ASP A 291 20.59 1.35 -16.21
C ASP A 291 20.08 2.49 -17.08
N HIS A 292 19.10 2.21 -17.94
CA HIS A 292 18.47 3.21 -18.78
C HIS A 292 17.71 4.26 -17.95
N ALA A 293 16.94 3.85 -16.94
CA ALA A 293 16.22 4.77 -16.06
C ALA A 293 17.19 5.70 -15.30
N LEU A 294 18.25 5.14 -14.73
CA LEU A 294 19.28 5.89 -14.00
C LEU A 294 20.02 6.87 -14.91
N LEU A 295 20.38 6.45 -16.14
CA LEU A 295 21.02 7.32 -17.13
C LEU A 295 20.17 8.55 -17.46
N HIS A 296 18.84 8.42 -17.39
CA HIS A 296 17.88 9.50 -17.64
C HIS A 296 17.40 10.22 -16.37
N GLY A 297 18.03 9.96 -15.22
CA GLY A 297 17.74 10.63 -13.95
C GLY A 297 16.39 10.23 -13.34
N ILE A 298 15.84 9.08 -13.71
CA ILE A 298 14.64 8.52 -13.09
C ILE A 298 15.06 7.75 -11.84
N ASP A 299 14.52 8.11 -10.68
CA ASP A 299 14.69 7.31 -9.46
C ASP A 299 13.92 5.99 -9.63
N ILE A 300 14.64 4.87 -9.65
CA ILE A 300 14.06 3.54 -9.85
C ILE A 300 14.41 2.64 -8.67
N ARG A 301 13.42 1.90 -8.18
CA ARG A 301 13.56 0.97 -7.05
C ARG A 301 13.04 -0.42 -7.40
N LEU A 302 13.71 -1.43 -6.87
CA LEU A 302 13.38 -2.85 -7.01
C LEU A 302 12.66 -3.32 -5.74
N PHE A 303 11.33 -3.24 -5.75
CA PHE A 303 10.50 -3.62 -4.61
C PHE A 303 10.23 -5.13 -4.60
N ASN A 304 10.31 -5.72 -3.41
CA ASN A 304 10.02 -7.13 -3.14
C ASN A 304 11.06 -8.09 -3.76
N PHE A 305 12.27 -7.59 -4.04
CA PHE A 305 13.41 -8.39 -4.48
C PHE A 305 14.30 -8.71 -3.29
N PRO A 306 14.42 -9.99 -2.89
CA PRO A 306 15.44 -10.38 -1.93
C PRO A 306 16.82 -9.92 -2.41
N ARG A 307 17.59 -9.22 -1.56
CA ARG A 307 18.86 -8.60 -1.99
C ARG A 307 19.89 -9.62 -2.48
N CYS A 308 19.85 -10.83 -1.94
CA CYS A 308 20.71 -11.94 -2.36
C CYS A 308 20.45 -12.44 -3.78
N SER A 309 19.24 -12.27 -4.32
CA SER A 309 18.89 -12.63 -5.70
C SER A 309 19.10 -11.50 -6.70
N VAL A 310 19.55 -10.32 -6.24
CA VAL A 310 19.89 -9.16 -7.08
C VAL A 310 21.41 -9.08 -7.26
N PRO A 311 21.93 -8.85 -8.50
CA PRO A 311 23.36 -8.69 -8.71
C PRO A 311 23.91 -7.50 -7.90
N ALA A 312 25.15 -7.62 -7.42
CA ALA A 312 25.74 -6.70 -6.45
C ALA A 312 25.65 -5.21 -6.85
N SER A 313 25.81 -4.90 -8.14
CA SER A 313 25.72 -3.54 -8.68
C SER A 313 24.34 -2.87 -8.52
N TYR A 314 23.27 -3.66 -8.37
CA TYR A 314 21.90 -3.15 -8.29
C TYR A 314 21.30 -3.26 -6.88
N ARG A 315 21.97 -3.91 -5.93
CA ARG A 315 21.40 -4.16 -4.58
C ARG A 315 21.02 -2.88 -3.84
N ALA A 316 21.75 -1.78 -4.03
CA ALA A 316 21.41 -0.49 -3.42
C ALA A 316 20.01 0.03 -3.82
N LEU A 317 19.44 -0.48 -4.91
CA LEU A 317 18.11 -0.12 -5.42
C LEU A 317 17.00 -1.04 -4.89
N ALA A 318 17.33 -2.08 -4.11
CA ALA A 318 16.39 -3.04 -3.54
C ALA A 318 16.23 -2.83 -2.01
N PRO A 319 15.34 -1.91 -1.57
CA PRO A 319 15.10 -1.65 -0.16
C PRO A 319 14.19 -2.72 0.48
N ALA A 320 14.07 -2.67 1.81
CA ALA A 320 13.06 -3.41 2.56
C ALA A 320 11.65 -2.84 2.28
N SER A 321 11.00 -3.32 1.22
CA SER A 321 9.74 -2.75 0.70
C SER A 321 8.47 -3.53 1.04
N ILE A 322 8.58 -4.67 1.75
CA ILE A 322 7.42 -5.47 2.18
C ILE A 322 7.08 -5.08 3.62
N SER A 323 5.81 -4.73 3.85
CA SER A 323 5.31 -4.37 5.19
C SER A 323 5.60 -5.47 6.21
N ASP A 324 5.88 -5.06 7.45
CA ASP A 324 6.21 -5.91 8.59
C ASP A 324 5.31 -7.16 8.72
N TRP A 325 4.00 -6.96 8.64
CA TRP A 325 3.00 -8.01 8.80
C TRP A 325 2.92 -8.99 7.62
N LYS A 326 3.47 -8.61 6.45
CA LYS A 326 3.51 -9.42 5.22
C LYS A 326 4.88 -10.08 5.00
N ARG A 327 5.88 -9.82 5.82
CA ARG A 327 7.28 -10.17 5.51
C ARG A 327 7.73 -11.39 6.29
N LYS A 328 8.32 -12.36 5.58
CA LYS A 328 9.07 -13.48 6.17
C LYS A 328 10.49 -13.57 5.63
N TYR A 329 11.32 -14.25 6.42
CA TYR A 329 12.66 -14.67 6.04
C TYR A 329 12.77 -16.19 6.13
N GLN A 330 13.50 -16.80 5.19
CA GLN A 330 13.84 -18.21 5.28
C GLN A 330 14.83 -18.47 6.42
N PRO A 331 14.88 -19.67 7.02
CA PRO A 331 15.82 -19.99 8.09
C PRO A 331 17.28 -19.70 7.71
N ALA A 332 17.63 -19.91 6.44
CA ALA A 332 18.96 -19.61 5.90
C ALA A 332 19.34 -18.12 5.99
N CYS A 333 18.38 -17.19 6.12
CA CYS A 333 18.65 -15.76 6.29
C CYS A 333 19.13 -15.38 7.70
N ALA A 334 19.09 -16.28 8.68
CA ALA A 334 19.43 -15.97 10.07
C ALA A 334 20.83 -15.33 10.25
N PRO A 335 21.92 -15.80 9.59
CA PRO A 335 23.24 -15.18 9.69
C PRO A 335 23.50 -14.05 8.69
N CYS A 336 22.51 -13.65 7.87
CA CYS A 336 22.70 -12.67 6.79
C CYS A 336 22.95 -11.26 7.34
N SER A 337 24.04 -10.62 6.91
CA SER A 337 24.40 -9.28 7.37
C SER A 337 23.49 -8.18 6.80
N GLU A 338 22.90 -8.43 5.62
CA GLU A 338 21.99 -7.49 4.94
C GLU A 338 20.49 -7.75 5.26
N ARG A 339 20.18 -8.60 6.26
CA ARG A 339 18.79 -9.03 6.54
C ARG A 339 17.84 -7.86 6.77
N ASP A 340 18.22 -6.88 7.58
CA ASP A 340 17.33 -5.78 7.96
C ASP A 340 17.10 -4.77 6.82
N LEU A 341 17.99 -4.75 5.83
CA LEU A 341 17.86 -3.96 4.60
C LEU A 341 17.07 -4.67 3.50
N CYS A 342 16.79 -5.96 3.68
CA CYS A 342 16.18 -6.82 2.67
C CYS A 342 14.66 -6.79 2.74
N SER A 343 14.00 -6.92 1.58
CA SER A 343 12.55 -7.12 1.54
C SER A 343 12.12 -8.46 2.12
N GLY A 344 13.02 -9.45 2.18
CA GLY A 344 12.64 -10.83 2.42
C GLY A 344 11.66 -11.32 1.37
N PHE A 345 10.73 -12.17 1.77
CA PHE A 345 9.63 -12.65 0.94
C PHE A 345 8.28 -12.26 1.55
N PHE A 346 7.24 -12.27 0.73
CA PHE A 346 5.88 -12.26 1.25
C PHE A 346 5.62 -13.50 2.13
N GLU A 347 4.85 -13.36 3.20
CA GLU A 347 4.52 -14.40 4.19
C GLU A 347 3.96 -15.66 3.53
N TRP A 348 3.18 -15.48 2.47
CA TRP A 348 2.55 -16.54 1.68
C TRP A 348 3.33 -16.93 0.40
N HIS A 349 4.58 -16.50 0.26
CA HIS A 349 5.45 -16.98 -0.81
C HIS A 349 5.75 -18.49 -0.63
N PRO A 350 5.76 -19.31 -1.70
CA PRO A 350 6.06 -20.74 -1.58
C PRO A 350 7.44 -21.02 -0.96
N ASP A 351 7.50 -21.84 0.09
CA ASP A 351 8.73 -22.06 0.87
C ASP A 351 9.80 -22.86 0.12
N ASP A 352 9.39 -23.81 -0.72
CA ASP A 352 10.26 -24.58 -1.60
C ASP A 352 10.99 -23.69 -2.62
N GLU A 353 10.28 -22.71 -3.17
CA GLU A 353 10.86 -21.73 -4.08
C GLU A 353 11.72 -20.69 -3.37
N ALA A 354 11.32 -20.21 -2.19
CA ALA A 354 12.13 -19.26 -1.43
C ALA A 354 13.40 -19.91 -0.88
N GLY A 355 13.31 -21.11 -0.31
CA GLY A 355 14.41 -21.81 0.35
C GLY A 355 15.57 -22.18 -0.60
N THR A 356 15.27 -22.43 -1.88
CA THR A 356 16.28 -22.76 -2.89
C THR A 356 17.01 -21.55 -3.48
N LYS A 357 16.51 -20.33 -3.24
CA LYS A 357 16.97 -19.10 -3.90
C LYS A 357 17.69 -18.12 -2.97
N VAL A 358 17.84 -18.46 -1.68
CA VAL A 358 18.47 -17.60 -0.67
C VAL A 358 19.94 -17.95 -0.52
N THR A 359 20.81 -16.94 -0.65
CA THR A 359 22.23 -17.02 -0.28
C THR A 359 22.55 -15.84 0.64
N PRO A 360 22.84 -16.05 1.93
CA PRO A 360 23.19 -14.96 2.85
C PRO A 360 24.34 -14.11 2.31
N LEU A 361 24.22 -12.79 2.49
CA LEU A 361 25.21 -11.81 2.08
C LEU A 361 26.09 -11.36 3.26
#